data_AF-A0A455U8V4-F1
#
_entry.id   AF-A0A455U8V4-F1
#
_cell.length_a   1.000
_cell.length_b   1.000
_cell.length_c   1.000
_cell.angle_alpha   90.00
_cell.angle_beta   90.00
_cell.angle_gamma   90.00
#
_symmetry.space_group_name_H-M   'P 1'
#
loop_
_entity.id
_entity.type
_entity.pdbx_description
1 polymer ?
#
loop_
_entity_poly.entity_id
_entity_poly.type
_entity_poly.pdbx_seq_one_letter_code
_entity_poly.pdbx_strand_id
1 'polypeptide(L)'
;MLAIDVIDHRTGNHIETIHLCRNGNEDINYKGQIYVTTDFNIDTKSEIDRPSEASLSFFDRTGVIIRYMQMYRGGVGFKVKLFFLNTGNMNQPPEFAETFSVRTASADTGGYTVSFTLGMENPLAQRIPRRTQRKDRCQWRYKGPECKYTGSLAGCDYTLQGE
;
A
#
# COMPACT_ATOMS: atom_id res chain seq x y z
N MET A 1 15.55 -5.16 2.46
CA MET A 1 14.33 -5.76 3.06
C MET A 1 13.13 -4.96 2.64
N LEU A 2 11.97 -5.60 2.61
CA LEU A 2 10.74 -5.06 2.07
C LEU A 2 9.57 -5.46 2.99
N ALA A 3 8.69 -4.53 3.29
CA ALA A 3 7.41 -4.81 3.91
C ALA A 3 6.29 -4.21 3.06
N ILE A 4 5.30 -5.01 2.71
CA ILE A 4 4.15 -4.60 1.90
C ILE A 4 2.91 -4.60 2.78
N ASP A 5 2.37 -3.42 3.05
CA ASP A 5 1.12 -3.25 3.76
C ASP A 5 -0.05 -3.34 2.78
N VAL A 6 -0.87 -4.38 2.97
CA VAL A 6 -2.12 -4.59 2.25
C VAL A 6 -3.18 -3.69 2.85
N ILE A 7 -3.72 -2.79 2.03
CA ILE A 7 -4.74 -1.82 2.43
C ILE A 7 -6.03 -2.13 1.67
N ASP A 8 -7.13 -2.24 2.39
CA ASP A 8 -8.45 -2.36 1.77
C ASP A 8 -8.85 -1.01 1.17
N HIS A 9 -9.11 -0.99 -0.15
CA HIS A 9 -9.52 0.21 -0.86
C HIS A 9 -10.90 0.74 -0.45
N ARG A 10 -11.77 -0.10 0.15
CA ARG A 10 -13.14 0.28 0.53
C ARG A 10 -13.15 1.02 1.85
N THR A 11 -12.46 0.47 2.83
CA THR A 11 -12.43 0.96 4.22
C THR A 11 -11.21 1.83 4.52
N GLY A 12 -10.11 1.67 3.78
CA GLY A 12 -8.82 2.28 4.09
C GLY A 12 -8.10 1.58 5.25
N ASN A 13 -8.60 0.44 5.72
CA ASN A 13 -8.03 -0.30 6.83
C ASN A 13 -6.79 -1.09 6.36
N HIS A 14 -5.81 -1.16 7.26
CA HIS A 14 -4.70 -2.10 7.15
C HIS A 14 -5.22 -3.52 7.41
N ILE A 15 -4.93 -4.45 6.50
CA ILE A 15 -5.37 -5.83 6.58
C ILE A 15 -4.23 -6.70 7.11
N GLU A 16 -3.07 -6.62 6.46
CA GLU A 16 -1.91 -7.45 6.77
C GLU A 16 -0.63 -6.80 6.22
N THR A 17 0.51 -7.12 6.83
CA THR A 17 1.84 -6.75 6.33
C THR A 17 2.61 -8.00 5.90
N ILE A 18 3.03 -8.03 4.64
CA ILE A 18 3.85 -9.11 4.08
C ILE A 18 5.32 -8.70 4.19
N HIS A 19 6.13 -9.55 4.81
CA HIS A 19 7.54 -9.29 5.10
C HIS A 19 8.45 -10.12 4.18
N LEU A 20 9.24 -9.44 3.35
CA LEU A 20 10.13 -10.06 2.37
C LEU A 20 11.58 -9.56 2.52
N CYS A 21 12.56 -10.43 2.32
CA CYS A 21 13.97 -10.06 2.27
C CYS A 21 14.69 -10.66 1.07
N ARG A 22 15.78 -10.00 0.67
CA ARG A 22 16.73 -10.52 -0.31
C ARG A 22 18.05 -10.70 0.42
N ASN A 23 18.33 -11.93 0.84
CA ASN A 23 19.53 -12.27 1.60
C ASN A 23 20.00 -13.70 1.28
N GLY A 24 20.44 -13.94 0.05
CA GLY A 24 21.13 -15.19 -0.30
C GLY A 24 20.37 -16.49 0.00
N ASN A 25 19.04 -16.48 0.00
CA ASN A 25 18.13 -17.59 0.34
C ASN A 25 17.98 -17.94 1.83
N GLU A 26 18.34 -17.03 2.74
CA GLU A 26 18.11 -17.19 4.17
C GLU A 26 17.04 -16.22 4.68
N ASP A 27 16.08 -16.76 5.43
CA ASP A 27 15.08 -15.97 6.13
C ASP A 27 15.74 -15.18 7.27
N ILE A 28 15.27 -13.94 7.47
CA ILE A 28 15.82 -13.06 8.50
C ILE A 28 14.76 -12.78 9.57
N ASN A 29 15.11 -12.99 10.84
CA ASN A 29 14.33 -12.46 11.95
C ASN A 29 14.83 -11.07 12.34
N TYR A 30 13.95 -10.07 12.23
CA TYR A 30 14.24 -8.70 12.61
C TYR A 30 13.08 -8.11 13.39
N LYS A 31 13.35 -7.57 14.59
CA LYS A 31 12.35 -7.00 15.52
C LYS A 31 11.16 -7.94 15.80
N GLY A 32 11.41 -9.24 15.86
CA GLY A 32 10.39 -10.25 16.14
C GLY A 32 9.49 -10.60 14.95
N GLN A 33 9.81 -10.12 13.75
CA GLN A 33 9.14 -10.48 12.51
C GLN A 33 10.07 -11.33 11.63
N ILE A 34 9.54 -12.39 11.04
CA ILE A 34 10.26 -13.22 10.08
C ILE A 34 10.06 -12.62 8.69
N TYR A 35 11.15 -12.24 8.06
CA TYR A 35 11.19 -11.83 6.67
C TYR A 35 11.54 -13.05 5.82
N VAL A 36 10.62 -13.43 4.93
CA VAL A 36 10.80 -14.57 4.04
C VAL A 36 11.69 -14.17 2.87
N THR A 37 12.66 -15.01 2.54
CA THR A 37 13.55 -14.76 1.41
C THR A 37 12.80 -14.85 0.08
N THR A 38 12.93 -13.81 -0.76
CA THR A 38 12.48 -13.83 -2.15
C THR A 38 13.39 -12.98 -3.01
N ASP A 39 13.51 -13.36 -4.28
CA ASP A 39 14.21 -12.56 -5.28
C ASP A 39 13.33 -11.39 -5.72
N PHE A 40 13.86 -10.19 -5.49
CA PHE A 40 13.26 -8.96 -5.97
C PHE A 40 14.32 -8.01 -6.53
N ASN A 41 13.90 -7.26 -7.55
CA ASN A 41 14.69 -6.23 -8.19
C ASN A 41 14.01 -4.86 -8.04
N ILE A 42 14.81 -3.82 -7.85
CA ILE A 42 14.36 -2.45 -7.71
C ILE A 42 15.12 -1.63 -8.74
N ASP A 43 14.38 -1.01 -9.64
CA ASP A 43 14.88 -0.11 -10.67
C ASP A 43 14.32 1.28 -10.42
N THR A 44 15.17 2.30 -10.39
CA THR A 44 14.73 3.69 -10.19
C THR A 44 14.86 4.44 -11.49
N LYS A 45 13.76 5.02 -11.97
CA LYS A 45 13.75 5.87 -13.16
C LYS A 45 13.57 7.32 -12.73
N SER A 46 14.62 8.11 -12.93
CA SER A 46 14.58 9.56 -12.77
C SER A 46 14.57 10.22 -14.15
N GLU A 47 13.45 10.82 -14.52
CA GLU A 47 13.36 11.72 -15.68
C GLU A 47 13.26 13.16 -15.18
N ILE A 48 13.83 14.12 -15.92
CA ILE A 48 13.84 15.54 -15.53
C ILE A 48 12.41 16.13 -15.49
N ASP A 49 11.51 15.61 -16.32
CA ASP A 49 10.16 16.16 -16.54
C ASP A 49 9.04 15.32 -15.89
N ARG A 50 9.40 14.26 -15.16
CA ARG A 50 8.44 13.40 -14.45
C ARG A 50 8.86 13.17 -13.00
N PRO A 51 7.90 13.06 -12.07
CA PRO A 51 8.22 12.65 -10.71
C PRO A 51 8.96 11.31 -10.74
N SER A 52 10.01 11.17 -9.94
CA SER A 52 10.81 9.93 -9.90
C SER A 52 9.92 8.75 -9.52
N GLU A 53 10.00 7.69 -10.31
CA GLU A 53 9.26 6.45 -10.11
C GLU A 53 10.25 5.32 -9.86
N ALA A 54 9.94 4.48 -8.87
CA ALA A 54 10.69 3.25 -8.63
C ALA A 54 9.85 2.06 -9.11
N SER A 55 10.44 1.17 -9.89
CA SER A 55 9.82 -0.08 -10.31
C SER A 55 10.37 -1.20 -9.43
N LEU A 56 9.49 -1.90 -8.74
CA LEU A 56 9.79 -3.07 -7.92
C LEU A 56 9.21 -4.30 -8.61
N SER A 57 10.06 -5.27 -8.94
CA SER A 57 9.61 -6.58 -9.44
C SER A 57 10.08 -7.69 -8.52
N PHE A 58 9.23 -8.68 -8.31
CA PHE A 58 9.57 -9.84 -7.49
C PHE A 58 8.84 -11.09 -7.95
N PHE A 59 9.42 -12.23 -7.58
CA PHE A 59 8.87 -13.54 -7.91
C PHE A 59 7.98 -14.03 -6.76
N ASP A 60 6.69 -14.23 -7.04
CA ASP A 60 5.70 -14.75 -6.09
C ASP A 60 5.35 -16.20 -6.42
N ARG A 61 6.20 -17.14 -5.99
CA ARG A 61 5.96 -18.60 -6.19
C ARG A 61 4.69 -19.09 -5.51
N THR A 62 4.33 -18.46 -4.40
CA THR A 62 3.23 -18.90 -3.54
C THR A 62 1.87 -18.34 -3.99
N GLY A 63 1.87 -17.30 -4.84
CA GLY A 63 0.66 -16.62 -5.28
C GLY A 63 -0.04 -15.81 -4.18
N VAL A 64 0.60 -15.60 -3.02
CA VAL A 64 0.00 -14.91 -1.87
C VAL A 64 -0.25 -13.44 -2.22
N ILE A 65 0.71 -12.78 -2.87
CA ILE A 65 0.60 -11.37 -3.23
C ILE A 65 -0.37 -11.20 -4.38
N ILE A 66 -0.32 -12.10 -5.37
CA ILE A 66 -1.28 -12.12 -6.48
C ILE A 66 -2.72 -12.23 -5.95
N ARG A 67 -2.96 -13.10 -4.96
CA ARG A 67 -4.28 -13.23 -4.31
C ARG A 67 -4.73 -11.92 -3.67
N TYR A 68 -3.84 -11.24 -2.94
CA TYR A 68 -4.16 -9.94 -2.33
C TYR A 68 -4.43 -8.85 -3.37
N MET A 69 -3.66 -8.83 -4.47
CA MET A 69 -3.90 -7.92 -5.58
C MET A 69 -5.29 -8.14 -6.18
N GLN A 70 -5.68 -9.39 -6.43
CA GLN A 70 -7.00 -9.71 -6.98
C GLN A 70 -8.15 -9.29 -6.04
N MET A 71 -7.96 -9.45 -4.72
CA MET A 71 -8.97 -9.08 -3.74
C MET A 71 -9.08 -7.55 -3.54
N TYR A 72 -7.95 -6.82 -3.63
CA TYR A 72 -7.87 -5.39 -3.27
C TYR A 72 -7.43 -4.52 -4.45
N ARG A 73 -8.33 -4.29 -5.41
CA ARG A 73 -8.17 -3.32 -6.52
C ARG A 73 -6.84 -3.44 -7.28
N GLY A 74 -6.37 -4.67 -7.52
CA GLY A 74 -5.11 -4.91 -8.22
C GLY A 74 -3.85 -4.54 -7.43
N GLY A 75 -3.95 -4.27 -6.12
CA GLY A 75 -2.82 -3.85 -5.28
C GLY A 75 -2.49 -2.36 -5.34
N VAL A 76 -3.28 -1.56 -6.08
CA VAL A 76 -3.10 -0.10 -6.14
C VAL A 76 -3.45 0.52 -4.79
N GLY A 77 -2.53 1.32 -4.25
CA GLY A 77 -2.65 1.95 -2.94
C GLY A 77 -2.03 1.17 -1.78
N PHE A 78 -1.47 -0.02 -2.02
CA PHE A 78 -0.62 -0.68 -1.02
C PHE A 78 0.57 0.21 -0.66
N LYS A 79 1.03 0.11 0.59
CA LYS A 79 2.24 0.81 1.03
C LYS A 79 3.39 -0.15 1.06
N VAL A 80 4.51 0.27 0.51
CA VAL A 80 5.71 -0.54 0.39
C VAL A 80 6.81 0.16 1.16
N LYS A 81 7.24 -0.44 2.26
CA LYS A 81 8.37 0.04 3.05
C LYS A 81 9.62 -0.70 2.65
N LEU A 82 10.53 0.00 1.98
CA LEU A 82 11.83 -0.50 1.59
C LEU A 82 12.86 -0.03 2.61
N PHE A 83 13.72 -0.92 3.09
CA PHE A 83 14.81 -0.54 3.97
C PHE A 83 16.02 -1.47 3.85
N PHE A 84 17.21 -0.89 4.06
CA PHE A 84 18.47 -1.63 4.07
C PHE A 84 18.91 -1.85 5.51
N LEU A 85 19.22 -3.11 5.84
CA LEU A 85 19.69 -3.52 7.16
C LEU A 85 21.08 -4.11 7.02
N ASN A 86 21.99 -3.72 7.91
CA ASN A 86 23.28 -4.36 8.05
C ASN A 86 23.11 -5.67 8.83
N THR A 87 23.34 -6.81 8.17
CA THR A 87 23.21 -8.14 8.79
C THR A 87 24.26 -8.38 9.89
N GLY A 88 25.38 -7.66 9.87
CA GLY A 88 26.40 -7.72 10.94
C GLY A 88 26.00 -7.04 12.25
N ASN A 89 24.97 -6.17 12.24
CA ASN A 89 24.44 -5.55 13.45
C ASN A 89 22.92 -5.29 13.33
N MET A 90 22.14 -6.31 13.69
CA MET A 90 20.68 -6.30 13.55
C MET A 90 19.95 -5.45 14.60
N ASN A 91 20.65 -4.95 15.63
CA ASN A 91 20.05 -4.09 16.65
C ASN A 91 20.07 -2.62 16.26
N GLN A 92 20.82 -2.25 15.22
CA GLN A 92 20.89 -0.87 14.73
C GLN A 92 19.63 -0.51 13.93
N PRO A 93 19.19 0.77 13.95
CA PRO A 93 18.21 1.24 12.98
C PRO A 93 18.67 0.97 11.53
N PRO A 94 17.73 0.76 10.59
CA PRO A 94 18.05 0.62 9.17
C PRO A 94 18.87 1.81 8.67
N GLU A 95 19.87 1.55 7.84
CA GLU A 95 20.73 2.59 7.26
C GLU A 95 19.93 3.51 6.32
N PHE A 96 18.92 2.93 5.68
CA PHE A 96 17.99 3.62 4.81
C PHE A 96 16.62 3.00 4.99
N ALA A 97 15.58 3.83 5.04
CA ALA A 97 14.21 3.39 5.07
C ALA A 97 13.33 4.42 4.35
N GLU A 98 12.56 3.95 3.37
CA GLU A 98 11.63 4.78 2.63
C GLU A 98 10.29 4.05 2.45
N THR A 99 9.20 4.80 2.46
CA THR A 99 7.85 4.27 2.27
C THR A 99 7.26 4.82 0.99
N PHE A 100 6.92 3.91 0.08
CA PHE A 100 6.32 4.22 -1.20
C PHE A 100 4.85 3.79 -1.23
N SER A 101 4.09 4.38 -2.14
CA SER A 101 2.74 3.96 -2.47
C SER A 101 2.70 3.29 -3.84
N VAL A 102 2.01 2.16 -3.95
CA VAL A 102 1.84 1.48 -5.25
C VAL A 102 0.87 2.30 -6.11
N ARG A 103 1.37 2.83 -7.24
CA ARG A 103 0.56 3.60 -8.20
C ARG A 103 -0.08 2.72 -9.25
N THR A 104 0.71 1.83 -9.82
CA THR A 104 0.27 0.83 -10.78
C THR A 104 0.91 -0.50 -10.41
N ALA A 105 0.20 -1.57 -10.73
CA ALA A 105 0.65 -2.91 -10.44
C ALA A 105 0.23 -3.83 -11.58
N SER A 106 1.09 -4.78 -11.91
CA SER A 106 0.83 -5.84 -12.87
C SER A 106 1.32 -7.17 -12.31
N ALA A 107 0.65 -8.24 -12.69
CA ALA A 107 1.04 -9.59 -12.32
C ALA A 107 0.96 -10.48 -13.56
N ASP A 108 2.06 -11.14 -13.88
CA ASP A 108 2.11 -12.25 -14.83
C ASP A 108 1.95 -13.56 -14.07
N THR A 109 0.80 -14.20 -14.25
CA THR A 109 0.47 -15.46 -13.57
C THR A 109 1.23 -16.65 -14.19
N GLY A 110 1.59 -16.59 -15.48
CA GLY A 110 2.34 -17.65 -16.14
C GLY A 110 3.81 -17.67 -15.71
N GLY A 111 4.38 -16.48 -15.51
CA GLY A 111 5.76 -16.29 -15.05
C GLY A 111 5.91 -16.03 -13.55
N TYR A 112 4.86 -16.19 -12.72
CA TYR A 112 4.88 -15.90 -11.26
C TYR A 112 5.53 -14.57 -10.88
N THR A 113 5.43 -13.56 -11.75
CA THR A 113 6.16 -12.29 -11.59
C THR A 113 5.16 -11.18 -11.30
N VAL A 114 5.40 -10.47 -10.20
CA VAL A 114 4.63 -9.30 -9.81
C VAL A 114 5.50 -8.07 -9.99
N SER A 115 4.95 -7.02 -10.60
CA SER A 115 5.63 -5.75 -10.83
C SER A 115 4.79 -4.60 -10.30
N PHE A 116 5.38 -3.78 -9.44
CA PHE A 116 4.81 -2.57 -8.88
C PHE A 116 5.56 -1.35 -9.38
N THR A 117 4.83 -0.35 -9.85
CA THR A 117 5.35 1.01 -10.00
C THR A 117 5.03 1.76 -8.72
N LEU A 118 6.09 2.06 -7.99
CA LEU A 118 6.10 2.77 -6.74
C LEU A 118 6.20 4.27 -7.04
N GLY A 119 5.20 5.00 -6.58
CA GLY A 119 5.26 6.45 -6.50
C GLY A 119 5.59 6.88 -5.08
N MET A 120 6.49 7.86 -4.96
CA MET A 120 6.53 8.67 -3.75
C MET A 120 5.17 9.36 -3.57
N GLU A 121 4.75 9.48 -2.32
CA GLU A 121 3.54 10.23 -2.00
C GLU A 121 3.77 11.69 -2.42
N ASN A 122 2.97 12.20 -3.37
CA ASN A 122 3.07 13.59 -3.80
C ASN A 122 2.18 14.45 -2.88
N PRO A 123 2.75 15.20 -1.94
CA PRO A 123 1.96 16.05 -1.04
C PRO A 123 1.20 17.16 -1.78
N LEU A 124 1.65 17.57 -2.98
CA LEU A 124 0.96 18.57 -3.80
C LEU A 124 -0.25 17.99 -4.55
N ALA A 125 -0.26 16.68 -4.80
CA ALA A 125 -1.43 15.99 -5.35
C ALA A 125 -2.46 15.64 -4.26
N GLN A 126 -2.09 15.75 -2.98
CA GLN A 126 -3.05 15.58 -1.91
C GLN A 126 -4.02 16.76 -1.91
N ARG A 127 -5.30 16.46 -2.09
CA ARG A 127 -6.37 17.43 -1.92
C ARG A 127 -6.44 17.84 -0.45
N ILE A 128 -5.99 19.05 -0.15
CA ILE A 128 -6.11 19.68 1.16
C ILE A 128 -7.07 20.87 1.04
N PRO A 129 -8.14 20.95 1.87
CA PRO A 129 -8.55 20.00 2.90
C PRO A 129 -9.10 18.68 2.34
N ARG A 130 -8.81 17.58 3.04
CA ARG A 130 -9.15 16.20 2.65
C ARG A 130 -10.64 15.98 2.38
N ARG A 131 -11.48 16.78 3.04
CA ARG A 131 -12.93 16.80 2.89
C ARG A 131 -13.40 18.24 2.80
N THR A 132 -14.52 18.47 2.13
CA THR A 132 -15.08 19.81 1.92
C THR A 132 -16.48 19.84 2.50
N GLN A 133 -16.70 20.73 3.47
CA GLN A 133 -18.03 21.05 3.98
C GLN A 133 -18.82 21.79 2.90
N ARG A 134 -20.02 21.31 2.59
CA ARG A 134 -20.99 21.99 1.74
C ARG A 134 -22.23 22.30 2.59
N LYS A 135 -22.87 23.45 2.33
CA LYS A 135 -24.06 23.88 3.10
C LYS A 135 -25.23 22.91 2.93
N ASP A 136 -25.38 22.38 1.72
CA ASP A 136 -26.53 21.58 1.28
C ASP A 136 -26.25 20.08 1.33
N ARG A 137 -24.99 19.66 1.54
CA ARG A 137 -24.61 18.25 1.46
C ARG A 137 -23.72 17.75 2.58
N CYS A 138 -24.08 16.59 3.12
CA CYS A 138 -23.28 15.83 4.06
C CYS A 138 -22.08 15.18 3.35
N GLN A 139 -20.89 15.40 3.90
CA GLN A 139 -19.64 14.80 3.41
C GLN A 139 -19.36 13.40 3.99
N TRP A 140 -20.11 13.00 5.02
CA TRP A 140 -19.88 11.77 5.76
C TRP A 140 -20.58 10.60 5.08
N ARG A 141 -19.94 9.44 5.01
CA ARG A 141 -20.56 8.23 4.45
C ARG A 141 -21.74 7.80 5.33
N TYR A 142 -22.86 7.46 4.71
CA TYR A 142 -24.06 7.02 5.43
C TYR A 142 -23.75 5.78 6.28
N LYS A 143 -24.17 5.78 7.55
CA LYS A 143 -23.82 4.77 8.57
C LYS A 143 -22.31 4.55 8.78
N GLY A 144 -21.48 5.45 8.27
CA GLY A 144 -20.06 5.48 8.59
C GLY A 144 -19.79 5.90 10.03
N PRO A 145 -18.56 5.68 10.54
CA PRO A 145 -18.18 6.03 11.91
C PRO A 145 -18.49 7.49 12.27
N GLU A 146 -18.40 8.39 11.30
CA GLU A 146 -18.62 9.82 11.52
C GLU A 146 -20.08 10.27 11.35
N CYS A 147 -20.91 9.52 10.60
CA CYS A 147 -22.31 9.86 10.37
C CYS A 147 -23.18 9.59 11.62
N LYS A 148 -22.87 8.53 12.38
CA LYS A 148 -23.55 8.14 13.64
C LYS A 148 -25.07 7.96 13.56
N TYR A 149 -25.65 7.96 12.36
CA TYR A 149 -27.08 7.76 12.18
C TYR A 149 -27.46 6.30 12.47
N THR A 150 -28.37 6.09 13.43
CA THR A 150 -28.82 4.77 13.90
C THR A 150 -30.28 4.45 13.54
N GLY A 151 -30.93 5.29 12.73
CA GLY A 151 -32.32 5.09 12.34
C GLY A 151 -32.53 4.00 11.29
N SER A 152 -33.80 3.72 10.99
CA SER A 152 -34.23 2.63 10.10
C SER A 152 -34.19 2.97 8.61
N LEU A 153 -33.89 4.22 8.22
CA LEU A 153 -33.81 4.63 6.81
C LEU A 153 -32.87 3.71 6.03
N ALA A 154 -33.34 3.25 4.86
CA ALA A 154 -32.57 2.35 4.01
C ALA A 154 -31.37 3.06 3.35
N GLY A 155 -31.50 4.37 3.10
CA GLY A 155 -30.47 5.19 2.45
C GLY A 155 -30.46 6.63 2.96
N CYS A 156 -29.56 7.42 2.39
CA CYS A 156 -29.44 8.86 2.60
C CYS A 156 -28.93 9.47 1.30
N ASP A 157 -29.63 10.47 0.79
CA ASP A 157 -29.26 11.27 -0.38
C ASP A 157 -28.12 12.28 -0.12
N TYR A 158 -27.65 12.33 1.13
CA TYR A 158 -26.66 13.27 1.64
C TYR A 158 -27.09 14.73 1.57
N THR A 159 -28.37 15.06 1.42
CA THR A 159 -28.84 16.45 1.47
C THR A 159 -29.16 16.87 2.92
N LEU A 160 -29.38 18.17 3.12
CA LEU A 160 -29.83 18.69 4.42
C LEU A 160 -31.21 18.15 4.83
N GLN A 161 -32.04 17.77 3.86
CA GLN A 161 -33.42 17.32 4.08
C GLN A 161 -33.50 15.82 4.37
N GLY A 162 -32.52 15.04 3.91
CA GLY A 162 -32.34 13.65 4.30
C GLY A 162 -33.50 12.75 3.89
N GLU A 163 -33.91 12.84 2.62
CA GLU A 163 -34.86 11.90 1.99
C GLU A 163 -34.19 10.57 1.58
#